data_AF-A0AAD8KE57-F1
#
_entry.id   AF-A0AAD8KE57-F1
#
_cell.length_a   1.000
_cell.length_b   1.000
_cell.length_c   1.000
_cell.angle_alpha   90.00
_cell.angle_beta   90.00
_cell.angle_gamma   90.00
#
_symmetry.space_group_name_H-M   'P 1'
#
loop_
_entity.id
_entity.type
_entity.pdbx_description
1 polymer ?
#
loop_
_entity_poly.entity_id
_entity_poly.type
_entity_poly.pdbx_seq_one_letter_code
_entity_poly.pdbx_strand_id
1 'polypeptide(L)'
;MGASSSSEQVSPEQREAESLAASTGALTVLEKTFSNLSDPVTKTIPIDSLKECFKLSIDYQNCEASFKPESFPGLLNHVGDSILDHFFLLEKDGVSWISFLNGYTKCCGRMATSNSLNNLLKVFGTAVVKSGATTGLQIESSDADYKINGYLLPADLLMLLWMCWVMSWSCRNLQLYKGNATLGLPDISNLVLSAVSSCAEGGTELNLWDDNAVGSDKQLPIGKLHVWVLKTMPYLPDCLVQFIQSRLSNSASQQGISEPSSSSTSESRSTAQSNRYLLAPGRAWSISLTLRSTMRDEILKICFAPDRDEVKENLLYRSSLHGKGLSRFWSNVEGYNGPILVLISATAEDHSWSIGALTHQGFENKDTFYGKSGSLYAISPVFGHLTSSGKEKNFVYSHLHSTGYEAKPKPVGIAFGGSIGNERVFMDEDFSRITVRHHAYDKTYQSGALFPNQGYLPTEAQVLEVEVWGLGGEKVKEAQNMFQKREQLFTEQRRKVDLKTFSNWEDSPEKMMMDMVSNPNAVRREER
;
A
#
# COMPACT_ATOMS: atom_id res chain seq x y z
N MET A 1 -46.22 -22.21 -46.92
CA MET A 1 -44.85 -22.53 -46.53
C MET A 1 -44.25 -21.29 -45.87
N GLY A 2 -44.06 -21.34 -44.55
CA GLY A 2 -43.47 -20.27 -43.76
C GLY A 2 -43.05 -20.89 -42.44
N ALA A 3 -41.85 -21.45 -42.39
CA ALA A 3 -41.27 -22.04 -41.21
C ALA A 3 -40.96 -20.91 -40.20
N SER A 4 -41.69 -20.89 -39.09
CA SER A 4 -41.36 -20.03 -37.96
C SER A 4 -40.21 -20.69 -37.20
N SER A 5 -39.02 -20.12 -37.29
CA SER A 5 -37.87 -20.51 -36.48
C SER A 5 -38.16 -20.16 -35.02
N SER A 6 -38.46 -21.17 -34.21
CA SER A 6 -38.46 -21.11 -32.76
C SER A 6 -37.07 -20.69 -32.28
N SER A 7 -36.88 -19.42 -31.95
CA SER A 7 -35.75 -19.01 -31.11
C SER A 7 -35.97 -19.62 -29.73
N GLU A 8 -35.07 -20.48 -29.26
CA GLU A 8 -35.05 -20.97 -27.87
C GLU A 8 -35.18 -19.79 -26.91
N GLN A 9 -36.29 -19.70 -26.19
CA GLN A 9 -36.48 -18.68 -25.15
C GLN A 9 -35.61 -19.07 -23.97
N VAL A 10 -34.54 -18.30 -23.75
CA VAL A 10 -33.68 -18.38 -22.55
C VAL A 10 -34.55 -18.26 -21.30
N SER A 11 -34.34 -19.14 -20.32
CA SER A 11 -35.15 -19.17 -19.09
C SER A 11 -35.06 -17.84 -18.33
N PRO A 12 -36.11 -17.43 -17.59
CA PRO A 12 -36.09 -16.18 -16.83
C PRO A 12 -34.97 -16.16 -15.78
N GLU A 13 -34.71 -17.30 -15.14
CA GLU A 13 -33.63 -17.48 -14.16
C GLU A 13 -32.24 -17.28 -14.78
N GLN A 14 -32.01 -17.82 -15.98
CA GLN A 14 -30.75 -17.61 -16.70
C GLN A 14 -30.57 -16.13 -17.07
N ARG A 15 -31.62 -15.48 -17.56
CA ARG A 15 -31.57 -14.05 -17.91
C ARG A 15 -31.26 -13.17 -16.69
N GLU A 16 -31.81 -13.50 -15.52
CA GLU A 16 -31.52 -12.79 -14.28
C GLU A 16 -30.05 -12.98 -13.85
N ALA A 17 -29.57 -14.23 -13.83
CA ALA A 17 -28.18 -14.54 -13.49
C ALA A 17 -27.17 -13.85 -14.43
N GLU A 18 -27.44 -13.84 -15.74
CA GLU A 18 -26.62 -13.15 -16.75
C GLU A 18 -26.65 -11.63 -16.56
N SER A 19 -27.82 -11.05 -16.25
CA SER A 19 -27.96 -9.61 -15.97
C SER A 19 -27.15 -9.20 -14.73
N LEU A 20 -27.22 -9.99 -13.65
CA LEU A 20 -26.45 -9.74 -12.44
C LEU A 20 -24.94 -9.84 -12.69
N ALA A 21 -24.50 -10.87 -13.40
CA ALA A 21 -23.09 -11.02 -13.79
C ALA A 21 -22.63 -9.88 -14.72
N ALA A 22 -23.45 -9.48 -15.70
CA ALA A 22 -23.18 -8.37 -16.60
C ALA A 22 -23.00 -7.04 -15.86
N SER A 23 -23.72 -6.82 -14.75
CA SER A 23 -23.57 -5.61 -13.92
C SER A 23 -22.16 -5.46 -13.29
N THR A 24 -21.39 -6.55 -13.22
CA THR A 24 -19.99 -6.56 -12.78
C THR A 24 -18.99 -6.31 -13.91
N GLY A 25 -19.45 -6.35 -15.17
CA GLY A 25 -18.60 -6.25 -16.36
C GLY A 25 -17.86 -7.54 -16.73
N ALA A 26 -18.09 -8.65 -16.01
CA ALA A 26 -17.34 -9.89 -16.19
C ALA A 26 -18.01 -10.94 -17.09
N LEU A 27 -19.23 -10.70 -17.59
CA LEU A 27 -20.02 -11.72 -18.29
C LEU A 27 -19.26 -12.40 -19.44
N THR A 28 -18.59 -11.63 -20.30
CA THR A 28 -17.83 -12.18 -21.44
C THR A 28 -16.63 -13.02 -21.01
N VAL A 29 -16.00 -12.70 -19.87
CA VAL A 29 -14.92 -13.50 -19.30
C VAL A 29 -15.48 -14.79 -18.71
N LEU A 30 -16.63 -14.72 -18.04
CA LEU A 30 -17.30 -15.87 -17.45
C LEU A 30 -17.79 -16.86 -18.51
N GLU A 31 -18.35 -16.39 -19.63
CA GLU A 31 -18.75 -17.23 -20.77
C GLU A 31 -17.55 -18.01 -21.33
N LYS A 32 -16.43 -17.31 -21.57
CA LYS A 32 -15.19 -17.96 -22.03
C LYS A 32 -14.65 -18.95 -21.02
N THR A 33 -14.65 -18.59 -19.74
CA THR A 33 -14.19 -19.46 -18.65
C THR A 33 -15.04 -20.73 -18.57
N PHE A 34 -16.36 -20.58 -18.62
CA PHE A 34 -17.29 -21.70 -18.58
C PHE A 34 -17.14 -22.60 -19.81
N SER A 35 -16.95 -22.01 -20.99
CA SER A 35 -16.67 -22.78 -22.21
C SER A 35 -15.34 -23.55 -22.14
N ASN A 36 -14.32 -23.02 -21.47
CA ASN A 36 -13.00 -23.65 -21.37
C ASN A 36 -12.96 -24.74 -20.29
N LEU A 37 -13.70 -24.56 -19.20
CA LEU A 37 -13.71 -25.48 -18.07
C LEU A 37 -14.82 -26.54 -18.17
N SER A 38 -15.84 -26.33 -19.01
CA SER A 38 -16.96 -27.27 -19.15
C SER A 38 -16.55 -28.52 -19.89
N ASP A 39 -17.12 -29.65 -19.46
CA ASP A 39 -17.00 -30.90 -20.18
C ASP A 39 -17.94 -30.86 -21.42
N PRO A 40 -17.44 -31.23 -22.61
CA PRO A 40 -18.19 -31.07 -23.85
C PRO A 40 -19.42 -31.98 -23.95
N VAL A 41 -19.51 -33.03 -23.13
CA VAL A 41 -20.62 -33.99 -23.13
C VAL A 41 -21.71 -33.55 -22.18
N THR A 42 -21.34 -33.20 -20.95
CA THR A 42 -22.28 -32.83 -19.87
C THR A 42 -22.67 -31.36 -19.89
N LYS A 43 -21.90 -30.50 -20.58
CA LYS A 43 -22.07 -29.03 -20.63
C LYS A 43 -22.07 -28.37 -19.24
N THR A 44 -21.49 -29.03 -18.25
CA THR A 44 -21.28 -28.55 -16.89
C THR A 44 -19.79 -28.48 -16.62
N ILE A 45 -19.38 -27.69 -15.63
CA ILE A 45 -17.98 -27.68 -15.20
C ILE A 45 -17.75 -28.81 -14.20
N PRO A 46 -16.82 -29.74 -14.45
CA PRO A 46 -16.42 -30.74 -13.46
C PRO A 46 -15.84 -30.07 -12.21
N ILE A 47 -16.15 -30.61 -11.04
CA ILE A 47 -15.72 -30.06 -9.75
C ILE A 47 -14.19 -29.96 -9.67
N ASP A 48 -13.48 -30.99 -10.16
CA ASP A 48 -12.03 -31.03 -10.14
C ASP A 48 -11.39 -29.93 -11.00
N SER A 49 -12.02 -29.56 -12.12
CA SER A 49 -11.58 -28.44 -12.97
C SER A 49 -11.66 -27.10 -12.21
N LEU A 50 -12.73 -26.89 -11.45
CA LEU A 50 -12.88 -25.69 -10.61
C LEU A 50 -11.96 -25.71 -9.39
N LYS A 51 -11.72 -26.87 -8.78
CA LYS A 51 -10.75 -27.03 -7.69
C LYS A 51 -9.35 -26.63 -8.15
N GLU A 52 -8.92 -27.12 -9.30
CA GLU A 52 -7.60 -26.78 -9.84
C GLU A 52 -7.53 -25.28 -10.21
N CYS A 53 -8.64 -24.70 -10.70
CA CYS A 53 -8.74 -23.25 -10.97
C CYS A 53 -8.48 -22.39 -9.72
N PHE A 54 -9.04 -22.77 -8.57
CA PHE A 54 -8.88 -22.02 -7.31
C PHE A 54 -7.76 -22.53 -6.41
N LYS A 55 -6.93 -23.44 -6.89
CA LYS A 55 -5.81 -23.98 -6.13
C LYS A 55 -4.84 -22.89 -5.69
N LEU A 56 -4.48 -22.95 -4.42
CA LEU A 56 -3.58 -22.03 -3.76
C LEU A 56 -2.57 -22.82 -2.93
N SER A 57 -1.63 -23.49 -3.59
CA SER A 57 -0.53 -24.19 -2.93
C SER A 57 0.74 -23.40 -3.20
N ILE A 58 1.35 -22.82 -2.16
CA ILE A 58 2.61 -22.11 -2.32
C ILE A 58 3.61 -22.62 -1.29
N ASP A 59 4.77 -23.02 -1.81
CA ASP A 59 5.96 -23.24 -1.01
C ASP A 59 6.65 -21.89 -0.78
N TYR A 60 6.65 -21.41 0.46
CA TYR A 60 7.31 -20.16 0.81
C TYR A 60 8.66 -20.48 1.47
N GLN A 61 9.73 -19.99 0.85
CA GLN A 61 11.10 -20.28 1.28
C GLN A 61 11.57 -19.34 2.40
N ASN A 62 11.00 -18.13 2.46
CA ASN A 62 11.40 -17.09 3.40
C ASN A 62 10.19 -16.57 4.19
N CYS A 63 10.37 -16.36 5.49
CA CYS A 63 9.39 -15.71 6.37
C CYS A 63 10.10 -14.61 7.15
N GLU A 64 9.66 -13.36 7.00
CA GLU A 64 10.22 -12.21 7.72
C GLU A 64 9.68 -12.10 9.16
N ALA A 65 8.51 -12.67 9.43
CA ALA A 65 7.93 -12.65 10.78
C ALA A 65 8.67 -13.60 11.73
N SER A 66 8.77 -13.17 12.99
CA SER A 66 9.36 -13.95 14.08
C SER A 66 8.50 -15.14 14.51
N PHE A 67 7.17 -15.02 14.40
CA PHE A 67 6.21 -16.06 14.74
C PHE A 67 5.63 -16.73 13.50
N LYS A 68 5.63 -18.07 13.48
CA LYS A 68 5.18 -18.87 12.33
C LYS A 68 4.17 -19.96 12.78
N PRO A 69 2.87 -19.78 12.52
CA PRO A 69 1.89 -20.84 12.71
C PRO A 69 2.19 -22.06 11.81
N GLU A 70 2.34 -23.24 12.42
CA GLU A 70 2.64 -24.50 11.69
C GLU A 70 1.51 -24.94 10.76
N SER A 71 0.26 -24.59 11.08
CA SER A 71 -0.94 -24.94 10.29
C SER A 71 -1.10 -24.12 9.00
N PHE A 72 -0.34 -23.03 8.83
CA PHE A 72 -0.54 -22.10 7.72
C PHE A 72 -0.37 -22.72 6.31
N PRO A 73 0.66 -23.55 6.03
CA PRO A 73 0.76 -24.24 4.72
C PRO A 73 -0.44 -25.17 4.45
N GLY A 74 -0.89 -25.90 5.47
CA GLY A 74 -2.04 -26.80 5.36
C GLY A 74 -3.33 -26.05 5.05
N LEU A 75 -3.53 -24.87 5.66
CA LEU A 75 -4.66 -23.99 5.40
C LEU A 75 -4.75 -23.58 3.93
N LEU A 76 -3.63 -23.16 3.31
CA LEU A 76 -3.60 -22.68 1.93
C LEU A 76 -4.13 -23.74 0.94
N ASN A 77 -3.78 -25.01 1.15
CA ASN A 77 -4.23 -26.13 0.32
C ASN A 77 -5.75 -26.31 0.30
N HIS A 78 -6.46 -25.85 1.33
CA HIS A 78 -7.92 -25.98 1.46
C HIS A 78 -8.69 -24.72 1.08
N VAL A 79 -8.02 -23.60 0.76
CA VAL A 79 -8.69 -22.34 0.37
C VAL A 79 -9.57 -22.54 -0.87
N GLY A 80 -9.05 -23.22 -1.90
CA GLY A 80 -9.80 -23.49 -3.13
C GLY A 80 -11.06 -24.32 -2.88
N ASP A 81 -10.95 -25.40 -2.10
CA ASP A 81 -12.09 -26.23 -1.73
C ASP A 81 -13.12 -25.43 -0.90
N SER A 82 -12.67 -24.56 0.01
CA SER A 82 -13.56 -23.73 0.81
C SER A 82 -14.30 -22.67 -0.02
N ILE A 83 -13.68 -22.13 -1.08
CA ILE A 83 -14.36 -21.24 -2.03
C ILE A 83 -15.50 -21.97 -2.74
N LEU A 84 -15.27 -23.23 -3.15
CA LEU A 84 -16.28 -24.01 -3.84
C LEU A 84 -17.47 -24.32 -2.93
N ASP A 85 -17.21 -24.84 -1.73
CA ASP A 85 -18.27 -25.20 -0.78
C ASP A 85 -19.23 -24.04 -0.47
N HIS A 86 -18.70 -22.80 -0.39
CA HIS A 86 -19.50 -21.63 0.00
C HIS A 86 -20.20 -20.93 -1.15
N PHE A 87 -19.61 -20.93 -2.36
CA PHE A 87 -20.11 -20.11 -3.46
C PHE A 87 -20.67 -20.93 -4.61
N PHE A 88 -20.07 -22.07 -4.94
CA PHE A 88 -20.41 -22.84 -6.13
C PHE A 88 -21.17 -24.11 -5.72
N LEU A 89 -22.50 -24.09 -5.87
CA LEU A 89 -23.37 -25.22 -5.55
C LEU A 89 -22.96 -26.47 -6.34
N LEU A 90 -22.67 -27.55 -5.62
CA LEU A 90 -22.24 -28.82 -6.18
C LEU A 90 -23.49 -29.63 -6.57
N GLU A 91 -23.78 -29.73 -7.87
CA GLU A 91 -24.80 -30.64 -8.39
C GLU A 91 -24.15 -31.99 -8.75
N LYS A 92 -24.96 -33.06 -8.90
CA LYS A 92 -24.46 -34.42 -9.16
C LYS A 92 -23.60 -34.54 -10.42
N ASP A 93 -23.87 -33.69 -11.42
CA ASP A 93 -23.21 -33.70 -12.72
C ASP A 93 -22.20 -32.54 -12.90
N GLY A 94 -21.84 -31.82 -11.82
CA GLY A 94 -20.93 -30.67 -11.86
C GLY A 94 -21.64 -29.33 -11.66
N VAL A 95 -21.04 -28.22 -12.11
CA VAL A 95 -21.61 -26.88 -11.94
C VAL A 95 -22.23 -26.41 -13.25
N SER A 96 -23.55 -26.18 -13.25
CA SER A 96 -24.31 -25.64 -14.39
C SER A 96 -23.98 -24.15 -14.63
N TRP A 97 -24.31 -23.62 -15.82
CA TRP A 97 -24.07 -22.20 -16.15
C TRP A 97 -24.73 -21.24 -15.15
N ILE A 98 -25.98 -21.51 -14.80
CA ILE A 98 -26.74 -20.70 -13.83
C ILE A 98 -26.09 -20.77 -12.45
N SER A 99 -25.76 -21.98 -11.96
CA SER A 99 -25.08 -22.17 -10.67
C SER A 99 -23.70 -21.53 -10.62
N PHE A 100 -22.96 -21.54 -11.73
CA PHE A 100 -21.67 -20.86 -11.87
C PHE A 100 -21.80 -19.32 -11.79
N LEU A 101 -22.74 -18.73 -12.54
CA LEU A 101 -23.01 -17.30 -12.50
C LEU A 101 -23.52 -16.83 -11.14
N ASN A 102 -24.39 -17.61 -10.52
CA ASN A 102 -24.91 -17.32 -9.18
C ASN A 102 -23.78 -17.40 -8.13
N GLY A 103 -22.90 -18.39 -8.23
CA GLY A 103 -21.73 -18.50 -7.37
C GLY A 103 -20.76 -17.34 -7.52
N TYR A 104 -20.45 -16.95 -8.77
CA TYR A 104 -19.65 -15.77 -9.05
C TYR A 104 -20.28 -14.50 -8.49
N THR A 105 -21.60 -14.31 -8.65
CA THR A 105 -22.29 -13.11 -8.16
C THR A 105 -22.31 -13.07 -6.62
N LYS A 106 -22.44 -14.23 -5.95
CA LYS A 106 -22.39 -14.33 -4.48
C LYS A 106 -21.04 -13.92 -3.87
N CYS A 107 -19.93 -14.10 -4.60
CA CYS A 107 -18.59 -13.74 -4.10
C CYS A 107 -18.05 -12.43 -4.67
N CYS A 108 -18.29 -12.15 -5.97
CA CYS A 108 -17.71 -11.02 -6.71
C CYS A 108 -18.74 -9.96 -7.14
N GLY A 109 -20.02 -10.15 -6.83
CA GLY A 109 -21.08 -9.18 -7.10
C GLY A 109 -20.95 -7.91 -6.26
N ARG A 110 -21.74 -6.89 -6.61
CA ARG A 110 -21.78 -5.63 -5.83
C ARG A 110 -22.43 -5.90 -4.47
N MET A 111 -21.65 -5.79 -3.40
CA MET A 111 -22.14 -5.96 -2.03
C MET A 111 -21.44 -4.99 -1.07
N ALA A 112 -22.01 -4.82 0.13
CA ALA A 112 -21.37 -4.04 1.18
C ALA A 112 -20.05 -4.70 1.62
N THR A 113 -19.04 -3.91 1.94
CA THR A 113 -17.73 -4.39 2.41
C THR A 113 -17.82 -5.32 3.61
N SER A 114 -18.81 -5.12 4.49
CA SER A 114 -19.09 -6.02 5.62
C SER A 114 -19.46 -7.44 5.16
N ASN A 115 -20.23 -7.57 4.08
CA ASN A 115 -20.65 -8.85 3.52
C ASN A 115 -19.49 -9.53 2.79
N SER A 116 -18.66 -8.74 2.08
CA SER A 116 -17.41 -9.25 1.51
C SER A 116 -16.46 -9.77 2.59
N LEU A 117 -16.38 -9.08 3.73
CA LEU A 117 -15.59 -9.53 4.88
C LEU A 117 -16.13 -10.84 5.47
N ASN A 118 -17.46 -10.97 5.59
CA ASN A 118 -18.06 -12.23 6.01
C ASN A 118 -17.71 -13.38 5.05
N ASN A 119 -17.76 -13.14 3.74
CA ASN A 119 -17.37 -14.11 2.73
C ASN A 119 -15.89 -14.54 2.89
N LEU A 120 -14.99 -13.59 3.14
CA LEU A 120 -13.58 -13.88 3.42
C LEU A 120 -13.41 -14.73 4.70
N LEU A 121 -14.09 -14.36 5.79
CA LEU A 121 -14.02 -15.08 7.07
C LEU A 121 -14.59 -16.50 6.97
N LYS A 122 -15.64 -16.72 6.17
CA LYS A 122 -16.18 -18.06 5.90
C LYS A 122 -15.18 -18.97 5.22
N VAL A 123 -14.56 -18.47 4.13
CA VAL A 123 -13.53 -19.22 3.40
C VAL A 123 -12.37 -19.55 4.34
N PHE A 124 -11.89 -18.57 5.11
CA PHE A 124 -10.84 -18.79 6.10
C PHE A 124 -11.22 -19.83 7.15
N GLY A 125 -12.37 -19.67 7.82
CA GLY A 125 -12.79 -20.58 8.89
C GLY A 125 -12.96 -22.02 8.41
N THR A 126 -13.55 -22.22 7.23
CA THR A 126 -13.68 -23.57 6.66
C THR A 126 -12.33 -24.14 6.23
N ALA A 127 -11.41 -23.33 5.70
CA ALA A 127 -10.07 -23.80 5.34
C ALA A 127 -9.26 -24.23 6.57
N VAL A 128 -9.36 -23.48 7.67
CA VAL A 128 -8.76 -23.84 8.97
C VAL A 128 -9.29 -25.20 9.45
N VAL A 129 -10.62 -25.37 9.50
CA VAL A 129 -11.23 -26.63 9.96
C VAL A 129 -10.82 -27.82 9.08
N LYS A 130 -10.81 -27.64 7.75
CA LYS A 130 -10.38 -28.68 6.80
C LYS A 130 -8.91 -29.06 6.96
N SER A 131 -8.05 -28.12 7.36
CA SER A 131 -6.64 -28.39 7.65
C SER A 131 -6.41 -29.20 8.94
N GLY A 132 -7.46 -29.49 9.71
CA GLY A 132 -7.39 -30.21 10.98
C GLY A 132 -7.15 -29.31 12.19
N ALA A 133 -7.03 -27.98 11.99
CA ALA A 133 -6.89 -27.02 13.07
C ALA A 133 -8.25 -26.57 13.62
N THR A 134 -8.28 -26.19 14.90
CA THR A 134 -9.47 -25.63 15.53
C THR A 134 -9.57 -24.13 15.27
N THR A 135 -10.80 -23.61 15.10
CA THR A 135 -11.06 -22.18 14.97
C THR A 135 -12.09 -21.73 16.01
N GLY A 136 -11.93 -20.52 16.54
CA GLY A 136 -12.92 -19.86 17.40
C GLY A 136 -14.12 -19.29 16.63
N LEU A 137 -14.14 -19.41 15.30
CA LEU A 137 -15.23 -18.92 14.43
C LEU A 137 -16.46 -19.82 14.50
N GLN A 138 -17.62 -19.19 14.64
CA GLN A 138 -18.93 -19.85 14.58
C GLN A 138 -19.71 -19.29 13.39
N ILE A 139 -19.97 -20.13 12.39
CA ILE A 139 -20.67 -19.75 11.16
C ILE A 139 -22.09 -20.30 11.25
N GLU A 140 -23.07 -19.41 11.47
CA GLU A 140 -24.49 -19.77 11.45
C GLU A 140 -25.07 -19.49 10.05
N SER A 141 -25.65 -20.52 9.43
CA SER A 141 -26.39 -20.40 8.18
C SER A 141 -27.89 -20.20 8.44
N SER A 142 -28.41 -19.01 8.15
CA SER A 142 -29.85 -18.81 7.92
C SER A 142 -30.06 -18.41 6.46
N ASP A 143 -31.21 -18.78 5.89
CA ASP A 143 -31.49 -18.81 4.44
C ASP A 143 -31.37 -17.47 3.67
N ALA A 144 -31.12 -16.34 4.34
CA ALA A 144 -30.92 -15.04 3.68
C ALA A 144 -29.74 -14.21 4.24
N ASP A 145 -29.44 -14.32 5.53
CA ASP A 145 -28.33 -13.63 6.18
C ASP A 145 -27.51 -14.59 7.03
N TYR A 146 -26.19 -14.59 6.82
CA TYR A 146 -25.24 -15.39 7.57
C TYR A 146 -24.59 -14.54 8.64
N LYS A 147 -24.62 -15.02 9.88
CA LYS A 147 -23.98 -14.35 11.01
C LYS A 147 -22.71 -15.11 11.38
N ILE A 148 -21.61 -14.37 11.48
CA ILE A 148 -20.33 -14.91 11.96
C ILE A 148 -20.15 -14.43 13.39
N ASN A 149 -20.09 -15.38 14.31
CA ASN A 149 -19.90 -15.15 15.74
C ASN A 149 -18.56 -15.77 16.19
N GLY A 150 -18.22 -15.57 17.47
CA GLY A 150 -17.01 -16.12 18.09
C GLY A 150 -15.84 -15.13 18.12
N TYR A 151 -14.62 -15.65 17.98
CA TYR A 151 -13.38 -14.89 18.11
C TYR A 151 -12.26 -15.45 17.22
N LEU A 152 -11.24 -14.63 17.00
CA LEU A 152 -9.94 -15.06 16.48
C LEU A 152 -8.87 -14.86 17.55
N LEU A 153 -7.87 -15.73 17.58
CA LEU A 153 -6.61 -15.44 18.27
C LEU A 153 -5.71 -14.57 17.37
N PRO A 154 -4.69 -13.88 17.91
CA PRO A 154 -3.76 -13.09 17.12
C PRO A 154 -3.01 -13.94 16.08
N ALA A 155 -2.71 -15.19 16.40
CA ALA A 155 -2.16 -16.18 15.46
C ALA A 155 -3.13 -16.50 14.30
N ASP A 156 -4.43 -16.64 14.59
CA ASP A 156 -5.44 -16.87 13.55
C ASP A 156 -5.57 -15.65 12.63
N LEU A 157 -5.54 -14.45 13.21
CA LEU A 157 -5.55 -13.21 12.44
C LEU A 157 -4.31 -13.08 11.55
N LEU A 158 -3.13 -13.45 12.05
CA LEU A 158 -1.92 -13.47 11.23
C LEU A 158 -2.07 -14.41 10.02
N MET A 159 -2.60 -15.62 10.23
CA MET A 159 -2.87 -16.57 9.14
C MET A 159 -3.89 -16.02 8.14
N LEU A 160 -4.96 -15.38 8.61
CA LEU A 160 -5.95 -14.73 7.75
C LEU A 160 -5.30 -13.65 6.87
N LEU A 161 -4.49 -12.78 7.47
CA LEU A 161 -3.80 -11.72 6.74
C LEU A 161 -2.77 -12.28 5.76
N TRP A 162 -2.01 -13.31 6.13
CA TRP A 162 -1.11 -13.99 5.18
C TRP A 162 -1.84 -14.71 4.06
N MET A 163 -3.01 -15.31 4.32
CA MET A 163 -3.86 -15.85 3.26
C MET A 163 -4.26 -14.76 2.26
N CYS A 164 -4.65 -13.57 2.76
CA CYS A 164 -4.95 -12.41 1.92
C CYS A 164 -3.72 -11.88 1.14
N TRP A 165 -2.55 -11.86 1.76
CA TRP A 165 -1.28 -11.52 1.11
C TRP A 165 -0.98 -12.50 -0.03
N VAL A 166 -1.05 -13.80 0.25
CA VAL A 166 -0.80 -14.88 -0.72
C VAL A 166 -1.76 -14.80 -1.89
N MET A 167 -3.06 -14.61 -1.63
CA MET A 167 -4.05 -14.37 -2.67
C MET A 167 -3.66 -13.18 -3.54
N SER A 168 -3.35 -12.03 -2.93
CA SER A 168 -2.97 -10.81 -3.65
C SER A 168 -1.71 -10.97 -4.49
N TRP A 169 -0.69 -11.65 -3.96
CA TRP A 169 0.55 -11.93 -4.66
C TRP A 169 0.32 -12.86 -5.85
N SER A 170 -0.47 -13.93 -5.65
CA SER A 170 -0.74 -14.92 -6.70
C SER A 170 -1.47 -14.32 -7.90
N CYS A 171 -2.35 -13.34 -7.69
CA CYS A 171 -3.05 -12.61 -8.76
C CYS A 171 -2.10 -11.86 -9.70
N ARG A 172 -1.00 -11.33 -9.15
CA ARG A 172 -0.06 -10.46 -9.87
C ARG A 172 1.10 -11.24 -10.48
N ASN A 173 1.46 -12.37 -9.88
CA ASN A 173 2.59 -13.20 -10.29
C ASN A 173 2.15 -14.54 -10.90
N LEU A 174 1.07 -14.52 -11.71
CA LEU A 174 0.49 -15.72 -12.32
C LEU A 174 1.45 -16.51 -13.23
N GLN A 175 2.34 -15.84 -13.97
CA GLN A 175 3.35 -16.50 -14.81
C GLN A 175 4.47 -17.14 -13.98
N LEU A 176 4.80 -16.52 -12.85
CA LEU A 176 5.79 -16.99 -11.89
C LEU A 176 5.28 -18.13 -11.01
N TYR A 177 3.96 -18.32 -10.89
CA TYR A 177 3.35 -19.49 -10.25
C TYR A 177 3.65 -20.81 -10.99
N LYS A 178 4.03 -20.75 -12.29
CA LYS A 178 4.48 -21.91 -13.08
C LYS A 178 6.00 -22.12 -13.04
N GLY A 179 6.75 -21.19 -12.46
CA GLY A 179 8.21 -21.25 -12.30
C GLY A 179 8.63 -21.21 -10.83
N ASN A 180 9.92 -21.38 -10.55
CA ASN A 180 10.50 -21.37 -9.19
C ASN A 180 10.55 -19.96 -8.57
N ALA A 181 9.41 -19.25 -8.48
CA ALA A 181 9.36 -17.96 -7.81
C ALA A 181 9.34 -18.14 -6.30
N THR A 182 10.27 -17.47 -5.61
CA THR A 182 10.39 -17.57 -4.16
C THR A 182 9.40 -16.61 -3.47
N LEU A 183 8.26 -17.13 -3.01
CA LEU A 183 7.36 -16.34 -2.17
C LEU A 183 7.99 -16.12 -0.78
N GLY A 184 8.05 -14.86 -0.36
CA GLY A 184 8.33 -14.47 1.03
C GLY A 184 7.05 -14.10 1.76
N LEU A 185 6.89 -14.57 3.01
CA LEU A 185 5.86 -14.07 3.92
C LEU A 185 6.38 -12.81 4.62
N PRO A 186 5.71 -11.65 4.46
CA PRO A 186 6.17 -10.40 5.02
C PRO A 186 5.86 -10.31 6.51
N ASP A 187 6.63 -9.48 7.20
CA ASP A 187 6.29 -9.06 8.56
C ASP A 187 5.11 -8.07 8.52
N ILE A 188 3.98 -8.51 9.06
CA ILE A 188 2.74 -7.75 9.21
C ILE A 188 2.28 -7.69 10.67
N SER A 189 3.22 -7.88 11.61
CA SER A 189 2.95 -7.88 13.05
C SER A 189 2.34 -6.55 13.51
N ASN A 190 2.64 -5.44 12.83
CA ASN A 190 2.05 -4.13 13.10
C ASN A 190 0.52 -4.09 12.91
N LEU A 191 -0.02 -4.87 11.96
CA LEU A 191 -1.46 -5.01 11.75
C LEU A 191 -2.10 -5.88 12.84
N VAL A 192 -1.42 -6.96 13.22
CA VAL A 192 -1.90 -7.84 14.30
C VAL A 192 -1.94 -7.06 15.61
N LEU A 193 -0.89 -6.32 15.95
CA LEU A 193 -0.83 -5.42 17.11
C LEU A 193 -1.93 -4.35 17.07
N SER A 194 -2.22 -3.78 15.90
CA SER A 194 -3.34 -2.85 15.71
C SER A 194 -4.68 -3.47 16.05
N ALA A 195 -4.94 -4.69 15.57
CA ALA A 195 -6.16 -5.41 15.87
C ALA A 195 -6.26 -5.75 17.36
N VAL A 196 -5.19 -6.26 17.96
CA VAL A 196 -5.13 -6.59 19.39
C VAL A 196 -5.40 -5.34 20.23
N SER A 197 -4.74 -4.22 19.93
CA SER A 197 -4.96 -2.95 20.62
C SER A 197 -6.40 -2.43 20.48
N SER A 198 -7.06 -2.67 19.34
CA SER A 198 -8.40 -2.16 19.07
C SER A 198 -9.52 -3.10 19.54
N CYS A 199 -9.26 -4.40 19.63
CA CYS A 199 -10.30 -5.43 19.80
C CYS A 199 -10.20 -6.20 21.12
N ALA A 200 -9.01 -6.32 21.71
CA ALA A 200 -8.79 -7.18 22.87
C ALA A 200 -9.69 -6.79 24.07
N GLU A 201 -10.19 -7.81 24.76
CA GLU A 201 -10.97 -7.67 25.97
C GLU A 201 -10.08 -7.87 27.20
N GLY A 202 -10.30 -7.08 28.27
CA GLY A 202 -9.51 -7.12 29.50
C GLY A 202 -8.51 -5.96 29.60
N GLY A 203 -8.74 -5.06 30.56
CA GLY A 203 -8.03 -3.79 30.77
C GLY A 203 -6.57 -3.86 31.21
N THR A 204 -5.89 -4.98 31.00
CA THR A 204 -4.42 -5.04 31.11
C THR A 204 -3.78 -4.30 29.94
N GLU A 205 -3.13 -3.18 30.24
CA GLU A 205 -2.29 -2.43 29.31
C GLU A 205 -1.31 -3.41 28.63
N LEU A 206 -1.45 -3.57 27.31
CA LEU A 206 -0.48 -4.30 26.52
C LEU A 206 0.78 -3.46 26.44
N ASN A 207 1.92 -4.06 26.71
CA ASN A 207 3.18 -3.46 26.30
C ASN A 207 3.26 -3.53 24.77
N LEU A 208 2.80 -2.48 24.09
CA LEU A 208 2.76 -2.39 22.63
C LEU A 208 4.17 -2.30 22.00
N TRP A 209 5.21 -2.27 22.82
CA TRP A 209 6.61 -2.32 22.45
C TRP A 209 7.21 -3.73 22.50
N ASP A 210 6.46 -4.72 23.02
CA ASP A 210 6.90 -6.12 23.09
C ASP A 210 6.35 -6.93 21.90
N ASP A 211 7.23 -7.63 21.18
CA ASP A 211 6.94 -8.42 19.98
C ASP A 211 6.10 -9.69 20.28
N ASN A 212 5.95 -10.05 21.56
CA ASN A 212 5.29 -11.29 21.99
C ASN A 212 3.75 -11.29 21.86
N ALA A 213 3.12 -10.17 21.47
CA ALA A 213 1.66 -10.08 21.41
C ALA A 213 1.00 -11.04 20.39
N VAL A 214 1.73 -11.44 19.34
CA VAL A 214 1.24 -12.38 18.31
C VAL A 214 1.01 -13.78 18.88
N GLY A 215 1.79 -14.18 19.89
CA GLY A 215 1.62 -15.46 20.61
C GLY A 215 0.66 -15.39 21.79
N SER A 216 -0.04 -14.27 21.99
CA SER A 216 -0.94 -14.12 23.14
C SER A 216 -2.30 -14.80 22.92
N ASP A 217 -2.88 -15.36 23.98
CA ASP A 217 -4.21 -16.00 23.95
C ASP A 217 -5.38 -14.99 24.04
N LYS A 218 -5.12 -13.72 23.71
CA LYS A 218 -6.14 -12.67 23.77
C LYS A 218 -7.15 -12.85 22.66
N GLN A 219 -8.39 -13.16 23.03
CA GLN A 219 -9.48 -13.32 22.09
C GLN A 219 -9.86 -11.99 21.44
N LEU A 220 -10.01 -11.99 20.12
CA LEU A 220 -10.45 -10.87 19.29
C LEU A 220 -11.89 -11.15 18.82
N PRO A 221 -12.92 -10.58 19.47
CA PRO A 221 -14.31 -10.84 19.11
C PRO A 221 -14.61 -10.38 17.68
N ILE A 222 -15.32 -11.18 16.90
CA ILE A 222 -15.61 -10.90 15.48
C ILE A 222 -16.33 -9.57 15.28
N GLY A 223 -17.25 -9.20 16.17
CA GLY A 223 -17.93 -7.90 16.08
C GLY A 223 -16.97 -6.71 16.15
N LYS A 224 -15.95 -6.76 17.03
CA LYS A 224 -14.93 -5.71 17.13
C LYS A 224 -13.95 -5.76 15.96
N LEU A 225 -13.58 -6.97 15.55
CA LEU A 225 -12.73 -7.18 14.37
C LEU A 225 -13.37 -6.59 13.12
N HIS A 226 -14.67 -6.77 12.91
CA HIS A 226 -15.41 -6.15 11.80
C HIS A 226 -15.25 -4.63 11.78
N VAL A 227 -15.50 -3.98 12.92
CA VAL A 227 -15.36 -2.52 13.05
C VAL A 227 -13.91 -2.10 12.76
N TRP A 228 -12.94 -2.84 13.28
CA TRP A 228 -11.53 -2.55 13.06
C TRP A 228 -11.11 -2.72 11.59
N VAL A 229 -11.51 -3.80 10.90
CA VAL A 229 -11.19 -4.00 9.47
C VAL A 229 -11.81 -2.89 8.63
N LEU A 230 -13.10 -2.60 8.82
CA LEU A 230 -13.80 -1.58 8.03
C LEU A 230 -13.23 -0.17 8.23
N LYS A 231 -12.67 0.11 9.42
CA LYS A 231 -12.03 1.38 9.74
C LYS A 231 -10.58 1.45 9.24
N THR A 232 -9.80 0.40 9.44
CA THR A 232 -8.34 0.42 9.30
C THR A 232 -7.88 -0.12 7.95
N MET A 233 -8.56 -1.13 7.41
CA MET A 233 -8.19 -1.86 6.20
C MET A 233 -9.43 -2.25 5.38
N PRO A 234 -10.23 -1.29 4.90
CA PRO A 234 -11.50 -1.56 4.26
C PRO A 234 -11.38 -2.42 2.98
N TYR A 235 -10.19 -2.52 2.37
CA TYR A 235 -9.98 -3.30 1.15
C TYR A 235 -9.38 -4.69 1.38
N LEU A 236 -9.27 -5.15 2.63
CA LEU A 236 -8.87 -6.53 2.93
C LEU A 236 -9.79 -7.58 2.25
N PRO A 237 -11.13 -7.42 2.23
CA PRO A 237 -12.01 -8.36 1.55
C PRO A 237 -11.79 -8.46 0.04
N ASP A 238 -11.29 -7.38 -0.59
CA ASP A 238 -11.03 -7.36 -2.03
C ASP A 238 -9.98 -8.40 -2.43
N CYS A 239 -9.10 -8.84 -1.50
CA CYS A 239 -8.11 -9.87 -1.79
C CYS A 239 -8.75 -11.16 -2.31
N LEU A 240 -9.88 -11.57 -1.72
CA LEU A 240 -10.63 -12.75 -2.18
C LEU A 240 -11.31 -12.51 -3.53
N VAL A 241 -11.96 -11.35 -3.68
CA VAL A 241 -12.67 -10.99 -4.92
C VAL A 241 -11.70 -10.94 -6.10
N GLN A 242 -10.57 -10.25 -5.93
CA GLN A 242 -9.51 -10.14 -6.94
C GLN A 242 -8.89 -11.51 -7.25
N PHE A 243 -8.72 -12.37 -6.24
CA PHE A 243 -8.25 -13.74 -6.43
C PHE A 243 -9.16 -14.56 -7.33
N ILE A 244 -10.45 -14.60 -7.02
CA ILE A 244 -11.43 -15.35 -7.82
C ILE A 244 -11.49 -14.79 -9.24
N GLN A 245 -11.59 -13.46 -9.40
CA GLN A 245 -11.62 -12.81 -10.71
C GLN A 245 -10.36 -13.10 -11.54
N SER A 246 -9.18 -13.05 -10.91
CA SER A 246 -7.89 -13.32 -11.56
C SER A 246 -7.78 -14.78 -12.03
N ARG A 247 -8.18 -15.74 -11.20
CA ARG A 247 -8.16 -17.18 -11.55
C ARG A 247 -9.12 -17.52 -12.69
N LEU A 248 -10.34 -17.00 -12.65
CA LEU A 248 -11.31 -17.19 -13.72
C LEU A 248 -10.82 -16.54 -15.03
N SER A 249 -10.34 -15.30 -14.97
CA SER A 249 -9.81 -14.59 -16.15
C SER A 249 -8.63 -15.33 -16.80
N ASN A 250 -7.74 -15.93 -16.00
CA ASN A 250 -6.62 -16.71 -16.52
C ASN A 250 -7.07 -18.04 -17.16
N SER A 251 -8.19 -18.60 -16.70
CA SER A 251 -8.78 -19.80 -17.32
C SER A 251 -9.44 -19.46 -18.66
N ALA A 252 -9.95 -18.23 -18.83
CA ALA A 252 -10.47 -17.74 -20.11
C ALA A 252 -9.38 -17.50 -21.18
N SER A 253 -8.13 -17.20 -20.77
CA SER A 253 -7.03 -16.80 -21.68
C SER A 253 -6.18 -17.95 -22.22
N GLN A 254 -6.45 -19.22 -21.88
CA GLN A 254 -5.65 -20.38 -22.31
C GLN A 254 -5.75 -20.76 -23.81
N GLN A 255 -5.93 -19.80 -24.72
CA GLN A 255 -5.76 -19.98 -26.17
C GLN A 255 -4.63 -19.08 -26.68
N GLY A 256 -3.47 -19.68 -27.00
CA GLY A 256 -2.48 -19.08 -27.91
C GLY A 256 -1.03 -19.06 -27.43
N ILE A 257 -0.25 -20.02 -27.94
CA ILE A 257 1.20 -19.98 -28.20
C ILE A 257 2.14 -19.82 -27.00
N SER A 258 2.71 -20.96 -26.61
CA SER A 258 4.03 -21.02 -25.97
C SER A 258 5.10 -20.59 -26.97
N GLU A 259 5.74 -19.45 -26.73
CA GLU A 259 7.12 -19.24 -27.16
C GLU A 259 8.01 -19.25 -25.91
N PRO A 260 9.13 -20.00 -25.93
CA PRO A 260 10.04 -20.05 -24.79
C PRO A 260 10.88 -18.77 -24.81
N SER A 261 10.58 -17.83 -23.93
CA SER A 261 11.49 -16.71 -23.66
C SER A 261 12.75 -17.26 -22.97
N SER A 262 13.88 -17.11 -23.65
CA SER A 262 15.22 -17.49 -23.20
C SER A 262 15.53 -16.88 -21.84
N SER A 263 15.67 -17.73 -20.83
CA SER A 263 16.19 -17.36 -19.52
C SER A 263 17.65 -16.92 -19.65
N SER A 264 17.95 -15.64 -19.43
CA SER A 264 19.30 -15.23 -19.10
C SER A 264 19.60 -15.71 -17.68
N THR A 265 20.64 -16.55 -17.58
CA THR A 265 21.20 -17.04 -16.32
C THR A 265 21.70 -15.85 -15.52
N SER A 266 20.93 -15.41 -14.52
CA SER A 266 21.42 -14.43 -13.54
C SER A 266 22.32 -15.15 -12.55
N GLU A 267 23.62 -14.88 -12.67
CA GLU A 267 24.66 -15.35 -11.78
C GLU A 267 24.37 -14.94 -10.32
N SER A 268 24.68 -15.87 -9.43
CA SER A 268 24.63 -15.74 -7.98
C SER A 268 25.36 -14.47 -7.53
N ARG A 269 24.62 -13.43 -7.13
CA ARG A 269 25.19 -12.24 -6.51
C ARG A 269 25.12 -12.30 -4.99
N SER A 270 26.31 -12.50 -4.45
CA SER A 270 26.81 -12.22 -3.10
C SER A 270 25.89 -11.40 -2.17
N THR A 271 25.70 -11.97 -0.98
CA THR A 271 25.26 -11.36 0.27
C THR A 271 25.94 -10.00 0.49
N ALA A 272 25.22 -8.91 0.24
CA ALA A 272 25.65 -7.55 0.52
C ALA A 272 24.67 -6.90 1.50
N GLN A 273 25.21 -6.32 2.57
CA GLN A 273 24.58 -5.48 3.60
C GLN A 273 23.09 -5.16 3.41
N SER A 274 22.27 -5.56 4.38
CA SER A 274 20.83 -5.36 4.42
C SER A 274 20.43 -3.86 4.37
N ASN A 275 20.33 -3.30 3.16
CA ASN A 275 19.64 -2.04 2.88
C ASN A 275 18.13 -2.25 3.09
N ARG A 276 17.67 -2.30 4.34
CA ARG A 276 16.23 -2.35 4.65
C ARG A 276 15.63 -0.98 4.39
N TYR A 277 14.67 -0.90 3.49
CA TYR A 277 13.82 0.28 3.31
C TYR A 277 12.84 0.40 4.49
N LEU A 278 12.42 1.62 4.85
CA LEU A 278 11.31 1.83 5.77
C LEU A 278 10.02 1.27 5.19
N LEU A 279 9.82 1.42 3.87
CA LEU A 279 8.72 0.81 3.12
C LEU A 279 9.01 -0.66 2.78
N ALA A 280 9.08 -1.51 3.81
CA ALA A 280 9.17 -2.97 3.63
C ALA A 280 7.89 -3.54 2.99
N PRO A 281 7.94 -4.72 2.32
CA PRO A 281 6.78 -5.30 1.64
C PRO A 281 5.52 -5.40 2.51
N GLY A 282 5.65 -5.82 3.77
CA GLY A 282 4.52 -5.89 4.70
C GLY A 282 3.92 -4.51 5.02
N ARG A 283 4.75 -3.50 5.25
CA ARG A 283 4.29 -2.12 5.52
C ARG A 283 3.64 -1.49 4.29
N ALA A 284 4.21 -1.71 3.12
CA ALA A 284 3.64 -1.27 1.85
C ALA A 284 2.25 -1.91 1.64
N TRP A 285 2.12 -3.20 1.94
CA TRP A 285 0.83 -3.88 1.87
C TRP A 285 -0.20 -3.32 2.83
N SER A 286 0.17 -3.11 4.09
CA SER A 286 -0.71 -2.51 5.10
C SER A 286 -1.25 -1.16 4.64
N ILE A 287 -0.40 -0.31 4.06
CA ILE A 287 -0.83 0.98 3.47
C ILE A 287 -1.73 0.73 2.25
N SER A 288 -1.41 -0.21 1.37
CA SER A 288 -2.22 -0.50 0.18
C SER A 288 -3.67 -0.89 0.51
N LEU A 289 -3.90 -1.52 1.67
CA LEU A 289 -5.22 -1.94 2.16
C LEU A 289 -6.09 -0.76 2.62
N THR A 290 -5.55 0.46 2.68
CA THR A 290 -6.28 1.69 3.01
C THR A 290 -6.63 2.53 1.78
N LEU A 291 -6.02 2.25 0.62
CA LEU A 291 -6.09 3.09 -0.57
C LEU A 291 -7.06 2.57 -1.63
N ARG A 292 -7.65 3.50 -2.38
CA ARG A 292 -8.31 3.24 -3.66
C ARG A 292 -7.40 3.65 -4.82
N SER A 293 -7.86 3.34 -6.04
CA SER A 293 -7.35 3.84 -7.31
C SER A 293 -5.89 3.45 -7.63
N THR A 294 -5.29 4.17 -8.59
CA THR A 294 -3.94 3.94 -9.11
C THR A 294 -2.86 3.98 -8.05
N MET A 295 -3.06 4.72 -6.93
CA MET A 295 -2.07 4.75 -5.83
C MET A 295 -1.92 3.37 -5.18
N ARG A 296 -3.01 2.60 -5.06
CA ARG A 296 -2.96 1.22 -4.57
C ARG A 296 -2.11 0.36 -5.50
N ASP A 297 -2.29 0.51 -6.81
CA ASP A 297 -1.52 -0.27 -7.78
C ASP A 297 -0.03 0.06 -7.75
N GLU A 298 0.33 1.34 -7.64
CA GLU A 298 1.75 1.75 -7.51
C GLU A 298 2.39 1.22 -6.22
N ILE A 299 1.69 1.26 -5.08
CA ILE A 299 2.22 0.65 -3.84
C ILE A 299 2.32 -0.88 -3.97
N LEU A 300 1.34 -1.54 -4.58
CA LEU A 300 1.37 -2.99 -4.73
C LEU A 300 2.47 -3.47 -5.67
N LYS A 301 2.90 -2.66 -6.66
CA LYS A 301 4.12 -2.93 -7.43
C LYS A 301 5.33 -3.00 -6.49
N ILE A 302 5.46 -2.06 -5.55
CA ILE A 302 6.54 -2.05 -4.56
C ILE A 302 6.47 -3.29 -3.64
N CYS A 303 5.27 -3.75 -3.27
CA CYS A 303 5.10 -4.93 -2.42
C CYS A 303 5.60 -6.23 -3.05
N PHE A 304 5.39 -6.38 -4.35
CA PHE A 304 5.49 -7.67 -5.05
C PHE A 304 6.54 -7.69 -6.16
N ALA A 305 7.30 -6.61 -6.35
CA ALA A 305 8.31 -6.50 -7.40
C ALA A 305 9.43 -7.55 -7.20
N PRO A 306 9.67 -8.41 -8.19
CA PRO A 306 10.81 -9.32 -8.20
C PRO A 306 12.12 -8.60 -8.52
N ASP A 307 12.06 -7.43 -9.17
CA ASP A 307 13.22 -6.62 -9.55
C ASP A 307 13.40 -5.41 -8.62
N ARG A 308 14.58 -5.33 -7.99
CA ARG A 308 14.94 -4.24 -7.06
C ARG A 308 15.16 -2.92 -7.79
N ASP A 309 15.36 -2.93 -9.10
CA ASP A 309 15.65 -1.70 -9.86
C ASP A 309 14.38 -0.90 -10.17
N GLU A 310 13.25 -1.56 -10.47
CA GLU A 310 11.95 -0.88 -10.67
C GLU A 310 11.45 -0.21 -9.36
N VAL A 311 11.70 -0.84 -8.21
CA VAL A 311 11.38 -0.26 -6.89
C VAL A 311 12.17 1.02 -6.64
N LYS A 312 13.43 1.11 -7.08
CA LYS A 312 14.25 2.33 -6.90
C LYS A 312 13.72 3.51 -7.69
N GLU A 313 13.03 3.29 -8.81
CA GLU A 313 12.55 4.40 -9.66
C GLU A 313 11.49 5.25 -8.95
N ASN A 314 10.66 4.62 -8.11
CA ASN A 314 9.62 5.29 -7.33
C ASN A 314 10.16 5.98 -6.06
N LEU A 315 11.38 5.65 -5.63
CA LEU A 315 12.03 6.33 -4.51
C LEU A 315 12.51 7.72 -4.96
N LEU A 316 11.93 8.77 -4.38
CA LEU A 316 12.32 10.16 -4.66
C LEU A 316 13.45 10.61 -3.75
N TYR A 317 13.36 10.32 -2.45
CA TYR A 317 14.36 10.74 -1.48
C TYR A 317 14.54 9.71 -0.36
N ARG A 318 15.79 9.48 0.06
CA ARG A 318 16.15 8.71 1.24
C ARG A 318 17.28 9.42 1.98
N SER A 319 17.11 9.68 3.27
CA SER A 319 18.05 10.49 4.03
C SER A 319 19.44 9.86 4.18
N SER A 320 19.53 8.53 4.31
CA SER A 320 20.81 7.81 4.36
C SER A 320 21.54 7.73 3.02
N LEU A 321 20.82 7.88 1.89
CA LEU A 321 21.40 7.86 0.55
C LEU A 321 21.76 9.27 0.05
N HIS A 322 20.88 10.24 0.26
CA HIS A 322 21.00 11.60 -0.29
C HIS A 322 21.50 12.64 0.72
N GLY A 323 21.64 12.25 1.99
CA GLY A 323 21.97 13.14 3.10
C GLY A 323 20.74 13.77 3.75
N LYS A 324 20.85 14.07 5.05
CA LYS A 324 19.82 14.75 5.85
C LYS A 324 19.75 16.25 5.52
N GLY A 325 18.58 16.84 5.73
CA GLY A 325 18.35 18.27 5.62
C GLY A 325 17.49 18.68 4.43
N LEU A 326 16.81 19.81 4.61
CA LEU A 326 15.76 20.32 3.74
C LEU A 326 16.28 20.67 2.34
N SER A 327 17.51 21.19 2.23
CA SER A 327 18.12 21.48 0.91
C SER A 327 18.33 20.21 0.08
N ARG A 328 18.77 19.11 0.72
CA ARG A 328 18.96 17.81 0.04
C ARG A 328 17.62 17.17 -0.29
N PHE A 329 16.64 17.33 0.57
CA PHE A 329 15.27 16.92 0.28
C PHE A 329 14.73 17.61 -0.97
N TRP A 330 14.76 18.94 -1.04
CA TRP A 330 14.24 19.72 -2.17
C TRP A 330 14.88 19.35 -3.49
N SER A 331 16.22 19.22 -3.55
CA SER A 331 16.91 18.86 -4.79
C SER A 331 16.48 17.52 -5.39
N ASN A 332 15.87 16.64 -4.60
CA ASN A 332 15.41 15.32 -5.02
C ASN A 332 13.90 15.25 -5.28
N VAL A 333 13.08 15.96 -4.49
CA VAL A 333 11.62 15.88 -4.61
C VAL A 333 11.02 16.93 -5.54
N GLU A 334 11.73 18.02 -5.82
CA GLU A 334 11.24 19.12 -6.64
C GLU A 334 10.86 18.64 -8.06
N GLY A 335 9.79 19.23 -8.59
CA GLY A 335 9.23 18.90 -9.90
C GLY A 335 8.33 17.67 -9.93
N TYR A 336 8.23 16.89 -8.84
CA TYR A 336 7.31 15.75 -8.79
C TYR A 336 5.87 16.20 -8.54
N ASN A 337 5.04 16.19 -9.59
CA ASN A 337 3.66 16.67 -9.53
C ASN A 337 2.64 15.52 -9.40
N GLY A 338 2.76 14.70 -8.36
CA GLY A 338 1.84 13.58 -8.09
C GLY A 338 1.73 13.26 -6.60
N PRO A 339 0.95 12.23 -6.23
CA PRO A 339 0.84 11.78 -4.84
C PRO A 339 2.18 11.29 -4.29
N ILE A 340 2.48 11.63 -3.04
CA ILE A 340 3.75 11.29 -2.37
C ILE A 340 3.45 10.64 -1.02
N LEU A 341 4.16 9.55 -0.73
CA LEU A 341 4.21 8.94 0.59
C LEU A 341 5.55 9.26 1.25
N VAL A 342 5.50 9.98 2.37
CA VAL A 342 6.65 10.24 3.24
C VAL A 342 6.61 9.25 4.40
N LEU A 343 7.71 8.58 4.67
CA LEU A 343 7.91 7.74 5.85
C LEU A 343 9.02 8.32 6.70
N ILE A 344 8.79 8.38 8.00
CA ILE A 344 9.75 8.90 8.96
C ILE A 344 9.91 7.88 10.08
N SER A 345 11.14 7.45 10.31
CA SER A 345 11.53 6.65 11.48
C SER A 345 12.22 7.56 12.48
N ALA A 346 11.84 7.47 13.74
CA ALA A 346 12.39 8.28 14.82
C ALA A 346 12.54 7.47 16.11
N THR A 347 13.37 7.97 17.01
CA THR A 347 13.60 7.35 18.32
C THR A 347 13.48 8.38 19.44
N ALA A 348 12.79 8.00 20.51
CA ALA A 348 12.65 8.78 21.74
C ALA A 348 12.72 7.83 22.93
N GLU A 349 13.50 8.18 23.96
CA GLU A 349 13.55 7.45 25.25
C GLU A 349 13.61 5.92 25.07
N ASP A 350 14.56 5.47 24.24
CA ASP A 350 14.86 4.07 23.87
C ASP A 350 13.84 3.34 22.98
N HIS A 351 12.75 3.98 22.59
CA HIS A 351 11.75 3.40 21.70
C HIS A 351 11.82 4.01 20.29
N SER A 352 11.96 3.15 19.28
CA SER A 352 11.88 3.55 17.88
C SER A 352 10.47 3.34 17.33
N TRP A 353 9.96 4.32 16.61
CA TRP A 353 8.66 4.24 15.93
C TRP A 353 8.77 4.78 14.52
N SER A 354 7.79 4.44 13.69
CA SER A 354 7.71 4.93 12.32
C SER A 354 6.31 5.46 12.03
N ILE A 355 6.25 6.61 11.39
CA ILE A 355 5.02 7.25 10.94
C ILE A 355 5.08 7.48 9.43
N GLY A 356 3.92 7.73 8.83
CA GLY A 356 3.81 8.08 7.43
C GLY A 356 2.89 9.26 7.19
N ALA A 357 3.12 10.00 6.12
CA ALA A 357 2.23 11.02 5.61
C ALA A 357 2.03 10.81 4.11
N LEU A 358 0.77 10.62 3.70
CA LEU A 358 0.38 10.54 2.30
C LEU A 358 -0.23 11.87 1.88
N THR A 359 0.33 12.46 0.83
CA THR A 359 -0.15 13.69 0.20
C THR A 359 -0.62 13.36 -1.20
N HIS A 360 -1.73 13.96 -1.65
CA HIS A 360 -2.25 13.73 -3.01
C HIS A 360 -1.65 14.70 -4.05
N GLN A 361 -0.56 15.36 -3.70
CA GLN A 361 0.17 16.30 -4.55
C GLN A 361 1.64 16.39 -4.11
N GLY A 362 2.45 16.93 -5.02
CA GLY A 362 3.86 17.22 -4.79
C GLY A 362 4.11 18.28 -3.72
N PHE A 363 5.36 18.37 -3.28
CA PHE A 363 5.82 19.41 -2.37
C PHE A 363 5.94 20.75 -3.09
N GLU A 364 5.50 21.81 -2.42
CA GLU A 364 5.59 23.20 -2.85
C GLU A 364 6.31 24.02 -1.78
N ASN A 365 7.29 24.84 -2.15
CA ASN A 365 7.96 25.71 -1.19
C ASN A 365 7.03 26.89 -0.85
N LYS A 366 6.34 26.77 0.29
CA LYS A 366 5.34 27.72 0.77
C LYS A 366 5.49 27.94 2.27
N ASP A 367 5.34 29.21 2.64
CA ASP A 367 5.34 29.68 4.01
C ASP A 367 3.96 29.57 4.70
N THR A 368 3.02 28.85 4.06
CA THR A 368 1.65 28.61 4.48
C THR A 368 1.26 27.16 4.17
N PHE A 369 0.26 26.64 4.89
CA PHE A 369 -0.24 25.29 4.63
C PHE A 369 -0.95 25.18 3.28
N TYR A 370 -0.80 24.04 2.64
CA TYR A 370 -1.41 23.70 1.36
C TYR A 370 -1.80 22.21 1.31
N GLY A 371 -2.37 21.79 0.18
CA GLY A 371 -2.86 20.43 -0.04
C GLY A 371 -4.38 20.36 -0.15
N LYS A 372 -4.86 19.38 -0.93
CA LYS A 372 -6.31 19.12 -1.09
C LYS A 372 -6.80 17.96 -0.22
N SER A 373 -5.96 16.94 -0.07
CA SER A 373 -6.27 15.71 0.66
C SER A 373 -4.98 14.98 1.01
N GLY A 374 -5.06 14.18 2.07
CA GLY A 374 -3.98 13.33 2.53
C GLY A 374 -4.40 12.47 3.70
N SER A 375 -3.47 11.70 4.24
CA SER A 375 -3.66 10.89 5.45
C SER A 375 -2.37 10.81 6.24
N LEU A 376 -2.48 10.65 7.56
CA LEU A 376 -1.36 10.27 8.41
C LEU A 376 -1.44 8.78 8.75
N TYR A 377 -0.27 8.19 8.98
CA TYR A 377 -0.14 6.79 9.34
C TYR A 377 0.71 6.65 10.59
N ALA A 378 0.25 5.83 11.53
CA ALA A 378 1.12 5.10 12.44
C ALA A 378 1.55 3.84 11.68
N ILE A 379 2.85 3.63 11.47
CA ILE A 379 3.35 2.51 10.66
C ILE A 379 3.87 1.38 11.55
N SER A 380 4.64 1.72 12.57
CA SER A 380 5.28 0.77 13.48
C SER A 380 5.51 1.44 14.84
N PRO A 381 5.32 0.73 15.96
CA PRO A 381 5.00 -0.70 16.07
C PRO A 381 3.53 -1.05 15.80
N VAL A 382 2.59 -0.12 16.03
CA VAL A 382 1.14 -0.35 15.84
C VAL A 382 0.67 0.38 14.59
N PHE A 383 0.07 -0.35 13.64
CA PHE A 383 -0.45 0.28 12.43
C PHE A 383 -1.74 1.07 12.71
N GLY A 384 -1.87 2.25 12.12
CA GLY A 384 -3.05 3.08 12.23
C GLY A 384 -3.17 4.02 11.04
N HIS A 385 -4.40 4.20 10.56
CA HIS A 385 -4.71 5.09 9.44
C HIS A 385 -5.58 6.26 9.90
N LEU A 386 -5.04 7.47 9.85
CA LEU A 386 -5.74 8.70 10.21
C LEU A 386 -6.09 9.47 8.94
N THR A 387 -7.32 9.30 8.48
CA THR A 387 -7.83 10.01 7.30
C THR A 387 -8.09 11.49 7.58
N SER A 388 -8.30 12.28 6.53
CA SER A 388 -8.76 13.66 6.67
C SER A 388 -10.10 13.72 7.43
N SER A 389 -10.20 14.65 8.39
CA SER A 389 -11.43 14.90 9.14
C SER A 389 -12.46 15.72 8.34
N GLY A 390 -12.00 16.43 7.29
CA GLY A 390 -12.80 17.38 6.52
C GLY A 390 -13.02 18.75 7.19
N LYS A 391 -12.52 18.98 8.41
CA LYS A 391 -12.72 20.24 9.14
C LYS A 391 -11.72 21.33 8.75
N GLU A 392 -10.48 20.96 8.52
CA GLU A 392 -9.39 21.87 8.11
C GLU A 392 -8.67 21.32 6.86
N LYS A 393 -7.95 22.20 6.16
CA LYS A 393 -7.22 21.89 4.93
C LYS A 393 -5.70 22.04 5.09
N ASN A 394 -5.21 21.98 6.32
CA ASN A 394 -3.81 22.20 6.65
C ASN A 394 -3.02 20.89 6.50
N PHE A 395 -2.97 20.33 5.28
CA PHE A 395 -2.38 19.01 5.05
C PHE A 395 -0.87 19.03 5.10
N VAL A 396 -0.24 19.98 4.41
CA VAL A 396 1.22 20.05 4.27
C VAL A 396 1.67 21.49 4.48
N TYR A 397 2.76 21.65 5.22
CA TYR A 397 3.55 22.86 5.30
C TYR A 397 4.97 22.50 4.89
N SER A 398 5.59 23.29 4.01
CA SER A 398 6.99 23.07 3.67
C SER A 398 7.62 24.37 3.21
N HIS A 399 8.46 24.94 4.06
CA HIS A 399 9.07 26.25 3.86
C HIS A 399 10.58 26.13 3.93
N LEU A 400 11.26 26.58 2.88
CA LEU A 400 12.70 26.81 2.86
C LEU A 400 12.98 28.29 3.16
N HIS A 401 14.09 28.55 3.88
CA HIS A 401 14.57 29.88 4.26
C HIS A 401 14.23 31.00 3.24
N SER A 402 13.59 32.07 3.71
CA SER A 402 13.42 33.31 2.93
C SER A 402 14.79 33.97 2.70
N THR A 403 15.07 34.47 1.50
CA THR A 403 16.33 35.17 1.15
C THR A 403 16.43 36.60 1.69
N GLY A 404 15.65 36.96 2.72
CA GLY A 404 15.59 38.30 3.30
C GLY A 404 15.36 38.30 4.81
N TYR A 405 15.75 39.39 5.47
CA TYR A 405 15.56 39.55 6.92
C TYR A 405 14.09 39.76 7.26
N GLU A 406 13.48 38.79 7.93
CA GLU A 406 12.14 38.91 8.52
C GLU A 406 12.26 39.08 10.04
N ALA A 407 11.59 40.09 10.59
CA ALA A 407 11.62 40.37 12.04
C ALA A 407 11.03 39.23 12.90
N LYS A 408 10.22 38.35 12.30
CA LYS A 408 9.67 37.13 12.90
C LYS A 408 9.78 36.00 11.89
N PRO A 409 10.93 35.29 11.84
CA PRO A 409 11.14 34.24 10.86
C PRO A 409 10.11 33.13 11.07
N LYS A 410 9.51 32.68 9.97
CA LYS A 410 8.60 31.54 9.95
C LYS A 410 9.37 30.23 10.16
N PRO A 411 8.73 29.18 10.71
CA PRO A 411 9.43 27.94 10.98
C PRO A 411 9.94 27.31 9.68
N VAL A 412 11.24 27.03 9.59
CA VAL A 412 11.82 26.34 8.43
C VAL A 412 11.75 24.84 8.67
N GLY A 413 11.19 24.10 7.72
CA GLY A 413 10.96 22.67 7.88
C GLY A 413 9.77 22.14 7.09
N ILE A 414 9.37 20.91 7.42
CA ILE A 414 8.22 20.21 6.83
C ILE A 414 7.26 19.84 7.94
N ALA A 415 5.98 20.13 7.74
CA ALA A 415 4.94 19.77 8.68
C ALA A 415 3.72 19.16 7.99
N PHE A 416 2.98 18.37 8.78
CA PHE A 416 1.70 17.79 8.37
C PHE A 416 0.68 18.04 9.47
N GLY A 417 -0.51 18.53 9.11
CA GLY A 417 -1.62 18.73 10.04
C GLY A 417 -1.43 19.87 11.05
N GLY A 418 -2.53 20.26 11.70
CA GLY A 418 -2.52 21.34 12.70
C GLY A 418 -2.44 22.74 12.11
N SER A 419 -1.74 23.63 12.80
CA SER A 419 -1.56 25.04 12.42
C SER A 419 -0.13 25.49 12.73
N ILE A 420 0.31 26.62 12.18
CA ILE A 420 1.69 27.11 12.37
C ILE A 420 1.98 27.28 13.87
N GLY A 421 3.03 26.63 14.36
CA GLY A 421 3.44 26.53 15.77
C GLY A 421 2.77 25.42 16.58
N ASN A 422 1.69 24.83 16.06
CA ASN A 422 0.94 23.72 16.67
C ASN A 422 0.70 22.60 15.64
N GLU A 423 1.73 22.28 14.87
CA GLU A 423 1.66 21.27 13.83
C GLU A 423 1.53 19.87 14.44
N ARG A 424 0.77 18.99 13.79
CA ARG A 424 0.57 17.62 14.27
C ARG A 424 1.89 16.84 14.23
N VAL A 425 2.61 17.01 13.13
CA VAL A 425 3.96 16.50 12.90
C VAL A 425 4.78 17.63 12.30
N PHE A 426 5.95 17.93 12.87
CA PHE A 426 6.89 18.92 12.35
C PHE A 426 8.30 18.35 12.37
N MET A 427 9.01 18.45 11.24
CA MET A 427 10.41 18.07 11.08
C MET A 427 11.23 19.32 10.75
N ASP A 428 12.33 19.49 11.46
CA ASP A 428 13.19 20.68 11.36
C ASP A 428 13.97 20.76 10.04
N GLU A 429 14.68 21.87 9.81
CA GLU A 429 15.47 22.10 8.60
C GLU A 429 16.55 21.03 8.38
N ASP A 430 17.16 20.52 9.45
CA ASP A 430 18.28 19.58 9.38
C ASP A 430 17.84 18.11 9.28
N PHE A 431 16.54 17.83 9.40
CA PHE A 431 16.00 16.47 9.62
C PHE A 431 16.70 15.77 10.79
N SER A 432 16.98 16.55 11.83
CA SER A 432 17.63 16.09 13.06
C SER A 432 16.59 15.74 14.12
N ARG A 433 15.54 16.57 14.20
CA ARG A 433 14.47 16.45 15.18
C ARG A 433 13.11 16.44 14.50
N ILE A 434 12.22 15.65 15.08
CA ILE A 434 10.80 15.63 14.77
C ILE A 434 10.00 15.89 16.04
N THR A 435 9.02 16.77 15.95
CA THR A 435 8.05 17.06 17.00
C THR A 435 6.71 16.48 16.59
N VAL A 436 6.14 15.64 17.46
CA VAL A 436 4.81 15.07 17.26
C VAL A 436 3.91 15.53 18.39
N ARG A 437 2.82 16.24 18.06
CA ARG A 437 1.87 16.79 19.04
C ARG A 437 0.63 15.93 19.16
N HIS A 438 -0.09 16.03 20.28
CA HIS A 438 -1.35 15.33 20.50
C HIS A 438 -2.45 15.76 19.50
N HIS A 439 -3.40 14.88 19.20
CA HIS A 439 -4.38 15.07 18.11
C HIS A 439 -5.36 16.22 18.39
N ALA A 440 -5.46 16.66 19.64
CA ALA A 440 -6.30 17.81 20.02
C ALA A 440 -5.86 19.12 19.36
N TYR A 441 -4.59 19.23 18.96
CA TYR A 441 -4.04 20.40 18.26
C TYR A 441 -4.29 20.34 16.74
N ASP A 442 -4.85 19.24 16.24
CA ASP A 442 -5.03 18.97 14.82
C ASP A 442 -6.50 18.69 14.50
N LYS A 443 -7.08 19.55 13.66
CA LYS A 443 -8.41 19.30 13.10
C LYS A 443 -8.34 18.89 11.63
N THR A 444 -7.15 18.76 11.03
CA THR A 444 -7.01 18.30 9.64
C THR A 444 -7.21 16.79 9.54
N TYR A 445 -6.60 16.00 10.43
CA TYR A 445 -6.73 14.55 10.44
C TYR A 445 -7.67 14.04 11.54
N GLN A 446 -8.10 12.79 11.44
CA GLN A 446 -8.87 12.12 12.48
C GLN A 446 -8.06 11.95 13.77
N SER A 447 -8.77 11.93 14.90
CA SER A 447 -8.18 11.71 16.21
C SER A 447 -7.57 10.31 16.33
N GLY A 448 -6.39 10.24 16.96
CA GLY A 448 -5.67 8.98 17.19
C GLY A 448 -4.24 9.25 17.68
N ALA A 449 -3.51 8.18 18.01
CA ALA A 449 -2.08 8.24 18.27
C ALA A 449 -1.30 7.83 17.02
N LEU A 450 -0.10 8.37 16.85
CA LEU A 450 0.86 8.06 15.79
C LEU A 450 1.91 7.04 16.24
N PHE A 451 2.11 6.89 17.55
CA PHE A 451 2.93 5.86 18.18
C PHE A 451 2.33 5.52 19.56
N PRO A 452 2.64 4.34 20.14
CA PRO A 452 2.13 3.95 21.45
C PRO A 452 2.53 4.94 22.54
N ASN A 453 1.65 5.13 23.53
CA ASN A 453 1.89 6.00 24.68
C ASN A 453 2.20 7.47 24.31
N GLN A 454 1.78 7.92 23.12
CA GLN A 454 1.80 9.33 22.74
C GLN A 454 0.85 10.11 23.66
N GLY A 455 1.40 10.66 24.75
CA GLY A 455 0.66 11.43 25.74
C GLY A 455 0.13 12.76 25.19
N TYR A 456 -0.30 13.64 26.10
CA TYR A 456 -0.84 14.96 25.75
C TYR A 456 0.23 16.00 25.40
N LEU A 457 1.45 15.81 25.91
CA LEU A 457 2.56 16.73 25.68
C LEU A 457 3.20 16.48 24.30
N PRO A 458 3.80 17.52 23.68
CA PRO A 458 4.60 17.34 22.49
C PRO A 458 5.78 16.40 22.76
N THR A 459 5.94 15.40 21.89
CA THR A 459 7.09 14.50 21.95
C THR A 459 8.10 14.93 20.91
N GLU A 460 9.32 15.22 21.36
CA GLU A 460 10.47 15.45 20.49
C GLU A 460 11.27 14.15 20.36
N ALA A 461 11.64 13.79 19.14
CA ALA A 461 12.38 12.59 18.84
C ALA A 461 13.49 12.86 17.84
N GLN A 462 14.54 12.04 17.89
CA GLN A 462 15.61 12.08 16.90
C GLN A 462 15.17 11.36 15.63
N VAL A 463 15.29 12.02 14.48
CA VAL A 463 14.99 11.41 13.18
C VAL A 463 16.09 10.45 12.80
N LEU A 464 15.75 9.18 12.59
CA LEU A 464 16.67 8.12 12.18
C LEU A 464 16.79 8.10 10.65
N GLU A 465 15.67 7.95 9.96
CA GLU A 465 15.60 7.80 8.50
C GLU A 465 14.33 8.47 7.97
N VAL A 466 14.42 9.09 6.80
CA VAL A 466 13.29 9.64 6.04
C VAL A 466 13.30 9.04 4.64
N GLU A 467 12.17 8.51 4.20
CA GLU A 467 11.95 8.04 2.84
C GLU A 467 10.77 8.77 2.19
N VAL A 468 10.89 9.04 0.91
CA VAL A 468 9.86 9.72 0.11
C VAL A 468 9.64 8.92 -1.16
N TRP A 469 8.42 8.44 -1.34
CA TRP A 469 8.01 7.57 -2.43
C TRP A 469 6.97 8.27 -3.31
N GLY A 470 7.20 8.29 -4.61
CA GLY A 470 6.26 8.82 -5.60
C GLY A 470 5.22 7.77 -6.00
N LEU A 471 3.94 8.13 -5.95
CA LEU A 471 2.79 7.25 -6.24
C LEU A 471 1.92 7.75 -7.41
N GLY A 472 2.45 8.67 -8.21
CA GLY A 472 1.82 9.24 -9.41
C GLY A 472 2.01 8.42 -10.69
N GLY A 473 2.79 7.33 -10.63
CA GLY A 473 3.09 6.47 -11.77
C GLY A 473 4.12 7.05 -12.74
N GLU A 474 4.39 6.29 -13.80
CA GLU A 474 5.48 6.52 -14.77
C GLU A 474 5.45 7.90 -15.41
N LYS A 475 4.28 8.36 -15.88
CA LYS A 475 4.13 9.67 -16.54
C LYS A 475 4.57 10.85 -15.66
N VAL A 476 4.26 10.80 -14.37
CA VAL A 476 4.66 11.85 -13.42
C VAL A 476 6.17 11.78 -13.17
N LYS A 477 6.72 10.57 -13.10
CA LYS A 477 8.16 10.36 -12.94
C LYS A 477 8.96 10.85 -14.15
N GLU A 478 8.51 10.55 -15.37
CA GLU A 478 9.12 11.06 -16.61
C GLU A 478 9.11 12.60 -16.65
N ALA A 479 7.99 13.21 -16.27
CA ALA A 479 7.87 14.67 -16.18
C ALA A 479 8.87 15.26 -15.16
N GLN A 480 9.02 14.62 -14.00
CA GLN A 480 10.03 15.02 -13.02
C GLN A 480 11.45 14.89 -13.58
N ASN A 481 11.77 13.78 -14.25
CA ASN A 481 13.09 13.55 -14.83
C ASN A 481 13.44 14.61 -15.88
N MET A 482 12.46 15.02 -16.71
CA MET A 482 12.63 16.12 -17.66
C MET A 482 12.87 17.46 -16.95
N PHE A 483 12.12 17.73 -15.89
CA PHE A 483 12.30 18.93 -15.06
C PHE A 483 13.71 18.97 -14.44
N GLN A 484 14.16 17.89 -13.81
CA GLN A 484 15.48 17.82 -13.18
C GLN A 484 16.62 17.97 -14.19
N LYS A 485 16.53 17.34 -15.37
CA LYS A 485 17.50 17.53 -16.45
C LYS A 485 17.59 18.99 -16.90
N ARG A 486 16.45 19.67 -17.00
CA ARG A 486 16.40 21.08 -17.36
C ARG A 486 17.07 21.97 -16.30
N GLU A 487 16.77 21.74 -15.02
CA GLU A 487 17.38 22.50 -13.92
C GLU A 487 18.90 22.24 -13.80
N GLN A 488 19.34 21.01 -14.05
CA GLN A 488 20.78 20.68 -14.12
C GLN A 488 21.47 21.45 -15.25
N LEU A 489 20.87 21.49 -16.45
CA LEU A 489 21.42 22.25 -17.57
C LEU A 489 21.50 23.76 -17.25
N PHE A 490 20.47 24.33 -16.62
CA PHE A 490 20.50 25.73 -16.20
C PHE A 490 21.55 26.00 -15.12
N THR A 491 21.70 25.08 -14.16
CA THR A 491 22.71 25.19 -13.11
C THR A 491 24.13 25.10 -13.67
N GLU A 492 24.37 24.20 -14.62
CA GLU A 492 25.65 24.09 -15.32
C GLU A 492 25.96 25.35 -16.16
N GLN A 493 24.94 25.90 -16.84
CA GLN A 493 25.09 27.15 -17.58
C GLN A 493 25.46 28.30 -16.64
N ARG A 494 24.76 28.44 -15.50
CA ARG A 494 25.08 29.46 -14.47
C ARG A 494 26.49 29.28 -13.93
N ARG A 495 26.89 28.05 -13.57
CA ARG A 495 28.25 27.77 -13.10
C ARG A 495 29.31 28.14 -14.14
N LYS A 496 29.06 27.86 -15.42
CA LYS A 496 29.96 28.22 -16.53
C LYS A 496 30.04 29.73 -16.76
N VAL A 497 28.93 30.45 -16.61
CA VAL A 497 28.90 31.91 -16.68
C VAL A 497 29.66 32.51 -15.51
N ASP A 498 29.41 32.05 -14.28
CA ASP A 498 30.13 32.51 -13.09
C ASP A 498 31.64 32.26 -13.22
N LEU A 499 32.07 31.07 -13.63
CA LEU A 499 33.48 30.77 -13.90
C LEU A 499 34.12 31.72 -14.93
N LYS A 500 33.39 32.12 -15.96
CA LYS A 500 33.88 33.09 -16.96
C LYS A 500 33.95 34.50 -16.37
N THR A 501 32.95 34.91 -15.61
CA THR A 501 32.94 36.21 -14.91
C THR A 501 34.07 36.30 -13.88
N PHE A 502 34.38 35.21 -13.16
CA PHE A 502 35.50 35.16 -12.21
C PHE A 502 36.88 35.02 -12.89
N SER A 503 36.95 34.55 -14.13
CA SER A 503 38.22 34.45 -14.87
C SER A 503 38.74 35.81 -15.36
N ASN A 504 37.91 36.84 -15.41
CA ASN A 504 38.32 38.23 -15.64
C ASN A 504 38.47 38.95 -14.29
N TRP A 505 39.64 38.83 -13.67
CA TRP A 505 40.02 39.66 -12.51
C TRP A 505 39.85 41.17 -12.80
N GLU A 506 40.04 41.57 -14.07
CA GLU A 506 39.81 42.93 -14.59
C GLU A 506 38.41 43.49 -14.27
N ASP A 507 37.38 42.65 -14.22
CA ASP A 507 35.97 43.05 -14.07
C ASP A 507 35.40 42.75 -12.66
N SER A 508 36.24 42.29 -11.72
CA SER A 508 35.80 41.97 -10.36
C SER A 508 35.47 43.23 -9.54
N PRO A 509 34.35 43.26 -8.78
CA PRO A 509 34.03 44.36 -7.87
C PRO A 509 35.16 44.66 -6.86
N GLU A 510 35.90 43.63 -6.46
CA GLU A 510 37.03 43.77 -5.52
C GLU A 510 38.22 44.48 -6.16
N LYS A 511 38.52 44.22 -7.45
CA LYS A 511 39.54 44.97 -8.19
C LYS A 511 39.09 46.42 -8.40
N MET A 512 37.83 46.63 -8.75
CA MET A 512 37.26 47.98 -8.90
C MET A 512 37.37 48.79 -7.60
N MET A 513 37.10 48.15 -6.44
CA MET A 513 37.28 48.79 -5.13
C MET A 513 38.77 49.03 -4.79
N MET A 514 39.67 48.09 -5.10
CA MET A 514 41.12 48.26 -4.91
C MET A 514 41.70 49.39 -5.79
N ASP A 515 41.28 49.47 -7.06
CA ASP A 515 41.69 50.51 -8.00
C ASP A 515 41.18 51.90 -7.55
N MET A 516 39.96 51.98 -7.01
CA MET A 516 39.43 53.22 -6.42
C MET A 516 40.21 53.67 -5.17
N VAL A 517 40.66 52.74 -4.33
CA VAL A 517 41.45 53.04 -3.12
C VAL A 517 42.89 53.44 -3.49
N SER A 518 43.47 52.83 -4.52
CA SER A 518 44.85 53.06 -4.94
C SER A 518 45.04 54.26 -5.87
N ASN A 519 43.99 54.77 -6.53
CA ASN A 519 44.09 55.99 -7.34
C ASN A 519 42.78 56.82 -7.40
N PRO A 520 42.46 57.58 -6.34
CA PRO A 520 41.16 58.26 -6.19
C PRO A 520 40.88 59.41 -7.19
N ASN A 521 41.86 59.80 -8.02
CA ASN A 521 41.72 60.87 -9.02
C ASN A 521 41.63 60.37 -10.48
N ALA A 522 41.54 59.05 -10.71
CA ALA A 522 41.46 58.50 -12.06
C ALA A 522 40.06 58.76 -12.67
N VAL A 523 39.97 59.74 -13.58
CA VAL A 523 38.75 60.03 -14.35
C VAL A 523 38.54 58.95 -15.40
N ARG A 524 37.53 58.09 -15.24
CA ARG A 524 37.03 57.24 -16.33
C ARG A 524 35.84 57.93 -17.00
N ARG A 525 35.99 58.26 -18.29
CA ARG A 525 34.87 58.63 -19.16
C ARG A 525 34.05 57.38 -19.41
N GLU A 526 32.74 57.44 -19.13
CA GLU A 526 31.77 56.49 -19.64
C GLU A 526 31.69 56.65 -21.16
N GLU A 527 32.24 55.69 -21.92
CA GLU A 527 31.78 55.47 -23.28
C GLU A 527 30.49 54.65 -23.21
N ARG A 528 29.40 55.26 -23.69
CA ARG A 528 28.07 54.67 -23.82
C ARG A 528 28.00 53.65 -24.93
#